data_AF-A0A2N8STW1-F1
#
_entry.id   AF-A0A2N8STW1-F1
#
_cell.length_a   1.000
_cell.length_b   1.000
_cell.length_c   1.000
_cell.angle_alpha   90.00
_cell.angle_beta   90.00
_cell.angle_gamma   90.00
#
_symmetry.space_group_name_H-M   'P 1'
#
loop_
_entity.id
_entity.type
_entity.pdbx_description
1 polymer ?
#
loop_
_entity_poly.entity_id
_entity_poly.type
_entity_poly.pdbx_seq_one_letter_code
_entity_poly.pdbx_strand_id
1 'polypeptide(L)'
;MDKIIKELLESLLQESSGTKRTGKRILNLAGFLSSGEVPEHIRQQLSSLSRLLVQQDAFDAILEPISLLARIGLSRPLDAETITPLSGSLEAIRKEITSIDDVNYAELTAWLVGLAQARNIIRVKRVN
;
A
#
# COMPACT_ATOMS: atom_id res chain seq x y z
N MET A 1 6.06 22.94 3.43
CA MET A 1 5.74 21.51 3.66
C MET A 1 4.24 21.30 3.86
N ASP A 2 3.58 22.10 4.70
CA ASP A 2 2.16 21.92 5.06
C ASP A 2 1.18 21.95 3.87
N LYS A 3 1.45 22.77 2.85
CA LYS A 3 0.65 22.80 1.61
C LYS A 3 0.64 21.45 0.88
N ILE A 4 1.80 20.78 0.80
CA ILE A 4 1.96 19.48 0.13
C ILE A 4 1.25 18.38 0.94
N ILE A 5 1.36 18.42 2.26
CA ILE A 5 0.66 17.47 3.15
C ILE A 5 -0.85 17.60 2.99
N LYS A 6 -1.35 18.83 2.93
CA LYS A 6 -2.77 19.12 2.68
C LYS A 6 -3.23 18.55 1.34
N GLU A 7 -2.51 18.82 0.25
CA GLU A 7 -2.83 18.29 -1.09
C GLU A 7 -2.81 16.75 -1.12
N LEU A 8 -1.84 16.12 -0.46
CA LEU A 8 -1.74 14.66 -0.37
C LEU A 8 -2.94 14.05 0.38
N LEU A 9 -3.40 14.72 1.43
CA LEU A 9 -4.48 14.27 2.29
C LEU A 9 -5.85 14.50 1.64
N GLU A 10 -6.05 15.63 0.94
CA GLU A 10 -7.23 15.88 0.12
C GLU A 10 -7.36 14.85 -1.00
N SER A 11 -6.26 14.55 -1.69
CA SER A 11 -6.28 13.56 -2.76
C SER A 11 -6.41 12.12 -2.25
N LEU A 12 -5.99 11.83 -1.01
CA LEU A 12 -6.27 10.56 -0.35
C LEU A 12 -7.77 10.39 -0.03
N LEU A 13 -8.46 11.48 0.32
CA LEU A 13 -9.91 11.47 0.58
C LEU A 13 -10.75 11.37 -0.70
N GLN A 14 -10.18 11.75 -1.85
CA GLN A 14 -10.85 11.70 -3.16
C GLN A 14 -10.65 10.37 -3.91
N GLU A 15 -9.61 9.59 -3.59
CA GLU A 15 -9.34 8.32 -4.27
C GLU A 15 -10.22 7.19 -3.71
N SER A 16 -11.08 6.61 -4.57
CA SER A 16 -12.00 5.52 -4.18
C SER A 16 -11.49 4.11 -4.48
N SER A 17 -10.38 3.93 -5.20
CA SER A 17 -10.20 2.66 -5.94
C SER A 17 -8.76 2.12 -6.13
N GLY A 18 -7.75 2.66 -5.43
CA GLY A 18 -6.37 2.17 -5.57
C GLY A 18 -5.70 1.76 -4.25
N THR A 19 -5.99 0.56 -3.73
CA THR A 19 -5.50 0.09 -2.41
C THR A 19 -3.98 0.20 -2.23
N LYS A 20 -3.19 -0.11 -3.27
CA LYS A 20 -1.72 0.00 -3.27
C LYS A 20 -1.22 1.45 -3.26
N ARG A 21 -1.79 2.33 -4.09
CA ARG A 21 -1.42 3.75 -4.15
C ARG A 21 -1.84 4.47 -2.87
N THR A 22 -3.08 4.25 -2.42
CA THR A 22 -3.61 4.75 -1.16
C THR A 22 -2.74 4.29 0.00
N GLY A 23 -2.34 3.01 0.04
CA GLY A 23 -1.45 2.47 1.06
C GLY A 23 -0.11 3.20 1.15
N LYS A 24 0.58 3.39 0.00
CA LYS A 24 1.86 4.14 -0.04
C LYS A 24 1.70 5.58 0.46
N ARG A 25 0.57 6.24 0.16
CA ARG A 25 0.27 7.60 0.62
C ARG A 25 0.02 7.66 2.13
N ILE A 26 -0.71 6.69 2.68
CA ILE A 26 -0.93 6.56 4.13
C ILE A 26 0.40 6.44 4.86
N LEU A 27 1.30 5.54 4.42
CA LEU A 27 2.60 5.36 5.05
C LEU A 27 3.46 6.64 4.99
N ASN A 28 3.48 7.31 3.84
CA ASN A 28 4.22 8.56 3.69
C ASN A 28 3.66 9.65 4.62
N LEU A 29 2.33 9.83 4.64
CA LEU A 29 1.68 10.80 5.52
C LEU A 29 1.90 10.46 7.01
N ALA A 30 1.87 9.17 7.38
CA ALA A 30 2.17 8.73 8.74
C ALA A 30 3.61 9.09 9.13
N GLY A 31 4.58 8.91 8.23
CA GLY A 31 5.98 9.31 8.45
C GLY A 31 6.16 10.82 8.64
N PHE A 32 5.39 11.66 7.91
CA PHE A 32 5.46 13.11 8.06
C PHE A 32 4.67 13.65 9.27
N LEU A 33 3.55 13.02 9.61
CA LEU A 33 2.60 13.50 10.62
C LEU A 33 2.80 12.88 12.01
N SER A 34 3.49 11.74 12.14
CA SER A 34 3.81 11.17 13.44
C SER A 34 4.99 11.91 14.09
N SER A 35 4.70 12.85 14.99
CA SER A 35 5.70 13.45 15.90
C SER A 35 5.48 13.06 17.35
N GLY A 36 4.56 12.14 17.61
CA GLY A 36 4.15 11.73 18.94
C GLY A 36 3.91 10.23 19.00
N GLU A 37 3.36 9.80 20.13
CA GLU A 37 3.06 8.39 20.38
C GLU A 37 1.96 7.89 19.42
N VAL A 38 2.34 6.97 18.53
CA VAL A 38 1.40 6.31 17.62
C VAL A 38 0.66 5.22 18.41
N PRO A 39 -0.69 5.24 18.45
CA PRO A 39 -1.47 4.20 19.12
C PRO A 39 -1.09 2.81 18.61
N GLU A 40 -1.02 1.83 19.51
CA GLU A 40 -0.47 0.52 19.18
C GLU A 40 -1.25 -0.20 18.06
N HIS A 41 -2.58 -0.10 18.06
CA HIS A 41 -3.42 -0.65 16.99
C HIS A 41 -3.12 0.00 15.63
N ILE A 42 -2.89 1.32 15.57
CA ILE A 42 -2.48 2.02 14.35
C ILE A 42 -1.09 1.58 13.92
N ARG A 43 -0.15 1.42 14.86
CA ARG A 43 1.22 0.95 14.57
C ARG A 43 1.19 -0.44 13.95
N GLN A 44 0.38 -1.35 14.48
CA GLN A 44 0.18 -2.70 13.94
C GLN A 44 -0.41 -2.64 12.53
N GLN A 45 -1.45 -1.83 12.30
CA GLN A 45 -2.04 -1.65 10.97
C GLN A 45 -1.04 -1.04 9.96
N LEU A 46 -0.21 -0.08 10.36
CA LEU A 46 0.83 0.49 9.50
C LEU A 46 1.92 -0.54 9.16
N SER A 47 2.27 -1.42 10.11
CA SER A 47 3.20 -2.53 9.88
C SER A 47 2.62 -3.55 8.89
N SER A 48 1.37 -3.98 9.09
CA SER A 48 0.66 -4.87 8.17
C SER A 48 0.53 -4.25 6.77
N LEU A 49 0.20 -2.96 6.68
CA LEU A 49 0.12 -2.22 5.42
C LEU A 49 1.49 -2.16 4.72
N SER A 50 2.57 -1.89 5.45
CA SER A 50 3.92 -1.88 4.90
C SER A 50 4.31 -3.25 4.34
N ARG A 51 4.07 -4.32 5.10
CA ARG A 51 4.30 -5.70 4.64
C ARG A 51 3.48 -6.02 3.40
N LEU A 52 2.21 -5.63 3.37
CA LEU A 52 1.32 -5.84 2.23
C LEU A 52 1.87 -5.18 0.96
N LEU A 53 2.31 -3.93 1.06
CA LEU A 53 2.85 -3.20 -0.10
C LEU A 53 4.14 -3.82 -0.64
N VAL A 54 5.04 -4.26 0.25
CA VAL A 54 6.27 -4.96 -0.15
C VAL A 54 5.94 -6.27 -0.88
N GLN A 55 4.98 -7.04 -0.36
CA GLN A 55 4.55 -8.28 -1.00
C GLN A 55 3.87 -8.03 -2.34
N GLN A 56 3.06 -6.98 -2.46
CA GLN A 56 2.49 -6.56 -3.74
C GLN A 56 3.56 -6.07 -4.74
N ASP A 57 4.60 -5.38 -4.29
CA ASP A 57 5.72 -4.97 -5.15
C ASP A 57 6.55 -6.19 -5.59
N ALA A 58 6.77 -7.16 -4.71
CA ALA A 58 7.43 -8.43 -5.05
C ALA A 58 6.61 -9.27 -6.03
N PHE A 59 5.28 -9.33 -5.85
CA PHE A 59 4.37 -10.00 -6.78
C PHE A 59 4.47 -9.40 -8.18
N ASP A 60 4.36 -8.07 -8.30
CA ASP A 60 4.45 -7.36 -9.58
C ASP A 60 5.80 -7.58 -10.25
N ALA A 61 6.90 -7.55 -9.49
CA ALA A 61 8.26 -7.77 -9.98
C ALA A 61 8.49 -9.18 -10.56
N ILE A 62 7.75 -10.20 -10.09
CA ILE A 62 7.80 -11.55 -10.65
C ILE A 62 6.82 -11.72 -11.82
N LEU A 63 5.65 -11.07 -11.74
CA LEU A 63 4.62 -11.14 -12.77
C LEU A 63 5.04 -10.49 -14.09
N GLU A 64 5.77 -9.37 -14.02
CA GLU A 64 6.23 -8.63 -15.21
C GLU A 64 7.14 -9.50 -16.12
N PRO A 65 8.21 -10.15 -15.62
CA PRO A 65 9.01 -11.10 -16.39
C PRO A 65 8.19 -12.23 -17.03
N ILE A 66 7.26 -12.84 -16.29
CA ILE A 66 6.39 -13.91 -16.81
C ILE A 66 5.51 -13.37 -17.95
N SER A 67 4.96 -12.17 -17.79
CA SER A 67 4.12 -11.52 -18.80
C SER A 67 4.91 -11.17 -20.06
N LEU A 68 6.15 -10.72 -19.91
CA LEU A 68 7.06 -10.47 -21.03
C LEU A 68 7.39 -11.77 -21.77
N LEU A 69 7.76 -12.83 -21.05
CA LEU A 69 8.04 -14.15 -21.63
C LEU A 69 6.83 -14.72 -22.38
N ALA A 70 5.61 -14.54 -21.85
CA ALA A 70 4.38 -14.96 -22.52
C ALA A 70 4.10 -14.18 -23.81
N ARG A 71 4.41 -12.87 -23.84
CA ARG A 71 4.18 -11.99 -25.01
C ARG A 71 5.17 -12.19 -26.15
N ILE A 72 6.41 -12.60 -25.86
CA ILE A 72 7.46 -12.79 -26.89
C ILE A 72 7.19 -14.02 -27.78
N GLY A 73 6.18 -14.83 -27.42
CA GLY A 73 5.73 -15.96 -28.22
C GLY A 73 6.57 -17.21 -27.93
N LEU A 74 5.86 -18.29 -27.65
CA LEU A 74 6.32 -19.68 -27.49
C LEU A 74 6.97 -20.23 -28.78
N SER A 75 8.04 -19.60 -29.27
CA SER A 75 8.83 -20.12 -30.41
C SER A 75 9.96 -21.04 -29.96
N ARG A 76 10.13 -21.22 -28.66
CA ARG A 76 10.97 -22.24 -28.03
C ARG A 76 10.16 -22.78 -26.85
N PRO A 77 10.25 -24.07 -26.48
CA PRO A 77 9.83 -24.46 -25.14
C PRO A 77 10.70 -23.65 -24.18
N LEU A 78 10.20 -22.49 -23.75
CA LEU A 78 10.74 -21.75 -22.64
C LEU A 78 10.67 -22.73 -21.48
N ASP A 79 11.84 -23.16 -21.03
CA ASP A 79 12.03 -24.34 -20.21
C ASP A 79 10.97 -24.35 -19.11
N ALA A 80 10.13 -25.38 -19.10
CA ALA A 80 9.16 -25.57 -18.03
C ALA A 80 9.84 -25.49 -16.64
N GLU A 81 11.15 -25.77 -16.60
CA GLU A 81 12.05 -25.60 -15.45
C GLU A 81 12.22 -24.16 -14.94
N THR A 82 12.05 -23.11 -15.76
CA THR A 82 12.11 -21.70 -15.29
C THR A 82 10.74 -21.14 -14.94
N ILE A 83 9.69 -21.53 -15.68
CA ILE A 83 8.33 -21.03 -15.44
C ILE A 83 7.71 -21.66 -14.18
N THR A 84 7.97 -22.94 -13.93
CA THR A 84 7.45 -23.66 -12.75
C THR A 84 7.91 -23.05 -11.42
N PRO A 85 9.21 -22.78 -11.17
CA PRO A 85 9.64 -22.16 -9.91
C PRO A 85 9.17 -20.71 -9.77
N LEU A 86 9.08 -19.94 -10.86
CA LEU A 86 8.53 -18.58 -10.84
C LEU A 86 7.03 -18.57 -10.49
N SER A 87 6.27 -19.53 -11.02
CA SER A 87 4.86 -19.74 -10.68
C SER A 87 4.68 -20.16 -9.22
N GLY A 88 5.53 -21.06 -8.72
CA GLY A 88 5.55 -21.43 -7.30
C GLY A 88 5.87 -20.25 -6.38
N SER A 89 6.76 -19.36 -6.82
CA SER A 89 7.11 -18.14 -6.09
C SER A 89 5.95 -17.13 -6.07
N LEU A 90 5.22 -16.99 -7.19
CA LEU A 90 4.00 -16.18 -7.24
C LEU A 90 2.90 -16.71 -6.31
N GLU A 91 2.70 -18.04 -6.28
CA GLU A 91 1.71 -18.64 -5.37
C GLU A 91 2.09 -18.47 -3.90
N ALA A 92 3.38 -18.58 -3.57
CA ALA A 92 3.88 -18.31 -2.22
C ALA A 92 3.60 -16.86 -1.80
N ILE A 93 3.95 -15.88 -2.63
CA ILE A 93 3.67 -14.46 -2.38
C ILE A 93 2.16 -14.20 -2.26
N ARG A 94 1.34 -14.82 -3.13
CA ARG A 94 -0.12 -14.71 -3.02
C ARG A 94 -0.63 -15.23 -1.69
N LYS A 95 -0.15 -16.37 -1.20
CA LYS A 95 -0.51 -16.89 0.13
C LYS A 95 -0.09 -15.93 1.24
N GLU A 96 1.11 -15.36 1.15
CA GLU A 96 1.58 -14.36 2.10
C GLU A 96 0.69 -13.11 2.12
N ILE A 97 0.30 -12.59 0.95
CA ILE A 97 -0.66 -11.47 0.84
C ILE A 97 -1.99 -11.80 1.51
N THR A 98 -2.50 -13.01 1.31
CA THR A 98 -3.79 -13.44 1.88
C THR A 98 -3.71 -13.69 3.39
N SER A 99 -2.51 -13.86 3.94
CA SER A 99 -2.26 -14.07 5.37
C SER A 99 -2.10 -12.77 6.17
N ILE A 100 -2.03 -11.61 5.50
CA ILE A 100 -1.93 -10.31 6.15
C ILE A 100 -3.32 -9.91 6.63
N ASP A 101 -3.44 -9.55 7.91
CA ASP A 101 -4.68 -9.07 8.51
C ASP A 101 -5.27 -7.89 7.73
N ASP A 102 -6.61 -7.82 7.71
CA ASP A 102 -7.33 -6.74 7.04
C ASP A 102 -6.91 -5.37 7.59
N VAL A 103 -6.36 -4.54 6.71
CA VAL A 103 -5.97 -3.16 7.04
C VAL A 103 -7.20 -2.27 6.98
N ASN A 104 -7.54 -1.63 8.10
CA ASN A 104 -8.63 -0.66 8.14
C ASN A 104 -8.20 0.71 7.59
N TYR A 105 -8.29 0.87 6.27
CA TYR A 105 -7.92 2.11 5.59
C TYR A 105 -8.71 3.34 6.07
N ALA A 106 -9.96 3.17 6.50
CA ALA A 106 -10.78 4.27 7.00
C ALA A 106 -10.27 4.79 8.34
N GLU A 107 -9.87 3.89 9.24
CA GLU A 107 -9.30 4.22 10.54
C GLU A 107 -7.93 4.90 10.40
N LEU A 108 -7.05 4.35 9.56
CA LEU A 108 -5.76 4.99 9.25
C LEU A 108 -5.94 6.40 8.68
N THR A 109 -6.92 6.58 7.79
CA THR A 109 -7.23 7.89 7.21
C THR A 109 -7.76 8.87 8.25
N ALA A 110 -8.70 8.43 9.10
CA ALA A 110 -9.25 9.26 10.17
C ALA A 110 -8.17 9.70 11.17
N TRP A 111 -7.24 8.79 11.51
CA TRP A 111 -6.10 9.10 12.36
C TRP A 111 -5.18 10.17 11.73
N LEU A 112 -4.83 10.04 10.44
CA LEU A 112 -4.03 11.03 9.72
C LEU A 112 -4.71 12.40 9.65
N VAL A 113 -6.03 12.42 9.41
CA VAL A 113 -6.83 13.65 9.45
C VAL A 113 -6.76 14.30 10.84
N GLY A 114 -6.87 13.51 11.92
CA GLY A 114 -6.73 13.99 13.30
C GLY A 114 -5.37 14.62 13.58
N LEU A 115 -4.28 13.98 13.13
CA LEU A 115 -2.93 14.54 13.26
C LEU A 115 -2.76 15.84 12.49
N ALA A 116 -3.28 15.90 11.27
CA ALA A 116 -3.19 17.10 10.43
C ALA A 116 -4.03 18.25 11.01
N GLN A 117 -5.16 17.98 11.66
CA GLN A 117 -5.95 18.98 12.41
C GLN A 117 -5.19 19.48 13.64
N ALA A 118 -4.60 18.59 14.44
CA ALA A 118 -3.85 18.96 15.63
C ALA A 118 -2.66 19.88 15.31
N ARG A 119 -2.07 19.74 14.12
CA ARG A 119 -1.00 20.60 13.61
C ARG A 119 -1.49 21.85 12.85
N ASN A 120 -2.79 22.12 12.82
CA ASN A 120 -3.42 23.23 12.04
C ASN A 120 -3.13 23.19 10.53
N ILE A 121 -2.79 22.03 9.96
CA ILE A 121 -2.51 21.86 8.52
C ILE A 121 -3.82 21.86 7.72
N ILE A 122 -4.88 21.30 8.28
CA ILE A 122 -6.23 21.28 7.71
C ILE A 122 -7.26 21.79 8.70
N ARG A 123 -8.28 22.49 8.18
CA ARG A 123 -9.49 22.85 8.92
C ARG A 123 -10.64 22.04 8.33
N VAL A 124 -10.97 20.91 8.95
CA VAL A 124 -12.18 20.18 8.59
C VAL A 124 -13.33 20.89 9.28
N LYS A 125 -14.26 21.44 8.50
CA LYS A 125 -15.49 22.03 9.02
C LYS A 125 -16.29 20.88 9.62
N ARG A 126 -16.40 20.79 10.96
CA ARG A 126 -17.33 19.85 11.59
C ARG A 126 -18.73 20.23 11.10
N VAL A 127 -19.32 19.37 10.28
CA VAL A 127 -20.74 19.44 9.98
C VAL A 127 -21.42 18.96 11.27
N ASN A 128 -21.96 19.92 12.01
CA ASN A 128 -22.74 19.72 13.22
C ASN A 128 -24.15 19.31 12.83
#